data_AF-A0A919QI97-F1
#
_entry.id   AF-A0A919QI97-F1
#
_cell.length_a   1.000
_cell.length_b   1.000
_cell.length_c   1.000
_cell.angle_alpha   90.00
_cell.angle_beta   90.00
_cell.angle_gamma   90.00
#
_symmetry.space_group_name_H-M   'P 1'
#
loop_
_entity.id
_entity.type
_entity.pdbx_description
1 polymer ?
#
loop_
_entity_poly.entity_id
_entity_poly.type
_entity_poly.pdbx_seq_one_letter_code
_entity_poly.pdbx_strand_id
1 'polypeptide(L)'
;MDALIRTAPRGKVMTSYHGPHVPSRPEPDAKALSWRPGIRWTDRERIRAHSCSCRGVVYEFVGAAGQYFIRRTTLQTGAVEETERMLAVRAEQMWADLFAGRVH
;
A
#
# COMPACT_ATOMS: atom_id res chain seq x y z
N MET A 1 -20.23 17.94 46.05
CA MET A 1 -19.15 18.93 45.90
C MET A 1 -17.93 18.17 45.41
N ASP A 2 -17.76 18.18 44.09
CA ASP A 2 -16.82 17.37 43.32
C ASP A 2 -15.35 17.69 43.62
N ALA A 3 -14.55 16.64 43.84
CA ALA A 3 -13.10 16.72 43.85
C ALA A 3 -12.57 16.58 42.41
N LEU A 4 -12.01 17.67 41.90
CA LEU A 4 -11.37 17.76 40.58
C LEU A 4 -10.10 16.88 40.52
N ILE A 5 -10.18 15.74 39.82
CA ILE A 5 -8.99 15.00 39.39
C ILE A 5 -8.42 15.72 38.15
N ARG A 6 -7.30 16.44 38.33
CA ARG A 6 -6.47 16.92 37.22
C ARG A 6 -5.78 15.72 36.58
N THR A 7 -6.32 15.22 35.47
CA THR A 7 -5.59 14.33 34.58
C THR A 7 -4.57 15.15 33.80
N ALA A 8 -3.28 14.87 34.01
CA ALA A 8 -2.20 15.41 33.18
C ALA A 8 -2.42 15.02 31.71
N PRO A 9 -2.04 15.88 30.74
CA PRO A 9 -2.11 15.49 29.34
C PRO A 9 -1.15 14.32 29.11
N ARG A 10 -1.69 13.21 28.59
CA ARG A 10 -0.92 12.04 28.17
C ARG A 10 0.18 12.52 27.22
N GLY A 11 1.42 12.16 27.54
CA GLY A 11 2.59 12.49 26.76
C GLY A 11 2.40 12.19 25.27
N LYS A 12 3.01 13.03 24.44
CA LYS A 12 3.07 12.93 22.99
C LYS A 12 3.44 11.48 22.61
N VAL A 13 2.49 10.73 22.04
CA VAL A 13 2.77 9.41 21.48
C VAL A 13 3.82 9.61 20.39
N MET A 14 5.02 9.07 20.59
CA MET A 14 5.98 8.89 19.51
C MET A 14 5.28 8.09 18.43
N THR A 15 5.03 8.71 17.28
CA THR A 15 4.45 8.05 16.12
C THR A 15 5.33 6.87 15.76
N SER A 16 4.88 5.65 16.04
CA SER A 16 5.54 4.44 15.59
C SER A 16 5.61 4.50 14.06
N TYR A 17 6.83 4.58 13.53
CA TYR A 17 7.01 4.53 12.09
C TYR A 17 6.60 3.14 11.60
N HIS A 18 5.57 3.09 10.75
CA HIS A 18 5.01 1.85 10.22
C HIS A 18 5.30 1.63 8.72
N GLY A 19 6.26 2.37 8.16
CA GLY A 19 6.57 2.35 6.73
C GLY A 19 5.80 3.40 5.91
N PRO A 20 5.98 3.39 4.57
CA PRO A 20 5.33 4.36 3.68
C PRO A 20 3.83 4.03 3.53
N HIS A 21 3.00 5.06 3.34
CA HIS A 21 1.55 4.91 3.22
C HIS A 21 1.05 5.39 1.86
N VAL A 22 0.22 4.58 1.20
CA VAL A 22 -0.59 5.01 0.04
C VAL A 22 -1.72 5.91 0.54
N PRO A 23 -1.88 7.16 0.06
CA PRO A 23 -2.89 8.12 0.52
C PRO A 23 -4.31 7.52 0.62
N SER A 24 -5.03 7.80 1.71
CA SER A 24 -6.41 7.30 1.91
C SER A 24 -7.40 7.94 0.94
N ARG A 25 -7.04 9.10 0.40
CA ARG A 25 -7.77 9.82 -0.62
C ARG A 25 -6.82 10.06 -1.79
N PRO A 26 -7.12 9.54 -2.98
CA PRO A 26 -6.35 9.85 -4.17
C PRO A 26 -6.56 11.32 -4.60
N GLU A 27 -5.69 11.82 -5.47
CA GLU A 27 -5.85 13.13 -6.10
C GLU A 27 -7.12 13.17 -6.96
N PRO A 28 -7.74 14.35 -7.18
CA PRO A 28 -9.01 14.46 -7.91
C PRO A 28 -8.99 13.86 -9.33
N ASP A 29 -7.83 13.87 -9.99
CA ASP A 29 -7.60 13.39 -11.36
C ASP A 29 -6.85 12.04 -11.39
N ALA A 30 -6.77 11.35 -10.25
CA ALA A 30 -6.07 10.08 -10.14
C ALA A 30 -6.68 9.02 -11.07
N LYS A 31 -5.81 8.28 -11.77
CA LYS A 31 -6.24 7.24 -12.70
C LYS A 31 -6.53 5.93 -11.96
N ALA A 32 -7.66 5.30 -12.27
CA ALA A 32 -7.97 3.97 -11.76
C ALA A 32 -7.03 2.93 -12.36
N LEU A 33 -6.43 2.10 -11.52
CA LEU A 33 -5.65 0.94 -11.93
C LEU A 33 -6.58 -0.22 -12.28
N SER A 34 -6.18 -0.98 -13.30
CA SER A 34 -6.86 -2.22 -13.65
C SER A 34 -6.38 -3.34 -12.74
N TRP A 35 -7.22 -3.73 -11.80
CA TRP A 35 -6.98 -4.83 -10.87
C TRP A 35 -7.54 -6.14 -11.42
N ARG A 36 -6.74 -7.21 -11.35
CA ARG A 36 -7.11 -8.57 -11.76
C ARG A 36 -6.84 -9.51 -10.59
N PRO A 37 -7.53 -10.66 -10.48
CA PRO A 37 -7.20 -11.66 -9.46
C PRO A 37 -5.71 -12.00 -9.49
N GLY A 38 -5.06 -11.98 -8.32
CA GLY A 38 -3.66 -12.32 -8.19
C GLY A 38 -3.45 -13.80 -8.48
N ILE A 39 -2.67 -14.12 -9.52
CA ILE A 39 -2.37 -15.50 -9.88
C ILE A 39 -0.87 -15.71 -9.72
N ARG A 40 -0.50 -16.56 -8.77
CA ARG A 40 0.88 -17.03 -8.64
C ARG A 40 1.19 -17.93 -9.84
N TRP A 41 1.94 -17.38 -10.78
CA TRP A 41 2.25 -18.04 -12.07
C TRP A 41 3.69 -18.56 -12.13
N THR A 42 4.53 -18.15 -11.20
CA THR A 42 5.90 -18.63 -11.05
C THR A 42 6.23 -18.75 -9.57
N ASP A 43 7.12 -19.68 -9.24
CA ASP A 43 7.54 -19.86 -7.85
C ASP A 43 8.51 -18.77 -7.36
N ARG A 44 9.15 -18.07 -8.30
CA ARG A 44 10.20 -17.09 -8.04
C ARG A 44 9.68 -15.67 -8.20
N GLU A 45 9.01 -15.20 -7.17
CA GLU A 45 8.63 -13.80 -7.00
C GLU A 45 9.51 -13.14 -5.95
N ARG A 46 9.82 -11.86 -6.14
CA ARG A 46 10.56 -11.04 -5.17
C ARG A 46 9.79 -9.78 -4.87
N ILE A 47 9.40 -9.60 -3.60
CA ILE A 47 8.89 -8.34 -3.10
C ILE A 47 10.07 -7.36 -2.98
N ARG A 48 9.98 -6.22 -3.66
CA ARG A 48 11.04 -5.20 -3.71
C ARG A 48 10.73 -4.01 -2.81
N ALA A 49 9.46 -3.70 -2.60
CA ALA A 49 8.97 -2.68 -1.68
C ALA A 49 7.54 -3.03 -1.23
N HIS A 50 7.08 -2.46 -0.12
CA HIS A 50 5.72 -2.63 0.38
C HIS A 50 5.20 -1.36 1.07
N SER A 51 3.88 -1.21 1.13
CA SER A 51 3.21 -0.21 1.95
C SER A 51 3.03 -0.69 3.39
N CYS A 52 2.80 0.25 4.30
CA CYS A 52 2.25 -0.05 5.62
C CYS A 52 0.91 -0.80 5.52
N SER A 53 0.63 -1.67 6.50
CA SER A 53 -0.63 -2.42 6.65
C SER A 53 -1.73 -1.67 7.41
N CYS A 54 -1.45 -0.50 8.00
CA CYS A 54 -2.37 0.16 8.94
C CYS A 54 -3.69 0.61 8.30
N ARG A 55 -3.78 0.66 6.96
CA ARG A 55 -4.98 1.05 6.20
C ARG A 55 -5.84 -0.14 5.77
N GLY A 56 -5.52 -1.36 6.22
CA GLY A 56 -6.26 -2.57 5.87
C GLY A 56 -5.98 -3.09 4.46
N VAL A 57 -5.19 -2.37 3.66
CA VAL A 57 -4.70 -2.82 2.35
C VAL A 57 -3.18 -2.71 2.36
N VAL A 58 -2.50 -3.79 1.98
CA VAL A 58 -1.05 -3.79 1.74
C VAL A 58 -0.82 -3.80 0.24
N TYR A 59 0.03 -2.89 -0.23
CA TYR A 59 0.53 -2.89 -1.60
C TYR A 59 1.96 -3.40 -1.59
N GLU A 60 2.30 -4.29 -2.53
CA GLU A 60 3.64 -4.82 -2.72
C GLU A 60 4.09 -4.54 -4.16
N PHE A 61 5.32 -4.05 -4.30
CA PHE A 61 5.99 -3.97 -5.60
C PHE A 61 6.73 -5.27 -5.86
N VAL A 62 6.25 -6.07 -6.81
CA VAL A 62 6.71 -7.44 -7.03
C VAL A 62 7.46 -7.55 -8.35
N GLY A 63 8.60 -8.23 -8.35
CA GLY A 63 9.34 -8.63 -9.55
C GLY A 63 9.32 -10.15 -9.73
N ALA A 64 9.07 -10.61 -10.96
CA ALA A 64 9.01 -12.03 -11.31
C ALA A 64 9.38 -12.24 -12.78
N ALA A 65 10.34 -13.13 -13.07
CA ALA A 65 10.77 -13.46 -14.44
C ALA A 65 11.03 -12.25 -15.35
N GLY A 66 11.66 -11.20 -14.81
CA GLY A 66 11.97 -9.96 -15.54
C GLY A 66 10.80 -8.98 -15.70
N GLN A 67 9.60 -9.33 -15.23
CA GLN A 67 8.43 -8.47 -15.21
C GLN A 67 8.14 -7.95 -13.81
N TYR A 68 7.40 -6.84 -13.75
CA TYR A 68 7.06 -6.16 -12.50
C TYR A 68 5.59 -5.77 -12.49
N PHE A 69 5.00 -5.78 -11.29
CA PHE A 69 3.60 -5.45 -11.07
C PHE A 69 3.38 -5.00 -9.62
N ILE A 70 2.23 -4.39 -9.35
CA ILE A 70 1.78 -4.07 -7.99
C ILE A 70 0.76 -5.13 -7.59
N ARG A 71 0.98 -5.76 -6.44
CA ARG A 71 -0.01 -6.61 -5.77
C ARG A 71 -0.70 -5.78 -4.69
N ARG A 72 -2.02 -5.86 -4.59
CA ARG A 72 -2.77 -5.39 -3.42
C ARG A 72 -3.37 -6.57 -2.68
N THR A 73 -3.26 -6.54 -1.36
CA THR A 73 -3.88 -7.50 -0.46
C THR A 73 -4.81 -6.77 0.49
N THR A 74 -6.10 -7.04 0.40
CA THR A 74 -7.09 -6.56 1.36
C THR A 74 -7.08 -7.48 2.57
N LEU A 75 -6.63 -6.98 3.73
CA LEU A 75 -6.33 -7.82 4.89
C LEU A 75 -7.58 -8.45 5.51
N GLN A 76 -8.71 -7.76 5.46
CA GLN A 76 -9.97 -8.22 6.04
C GLN A 76 -10.55 -9.42 5.27
N THR A 77 -10.39 -9.43 3.94
CA THR A 77 -10.96 -10.46 3.07
C THR A 77 -9.93 -11.49 2.60
N GLY A 78 -8.63 -11.18 2.74
CA GLY A 78 -7.55 -11.93 2.11
C GLY A 78 -7.53 -11.82 0.58
N ALA A 79 -8.35 -10.94 -0.01
CA ALA A 79 -8.40 -10.78 -1.46
C ALA A 79 -7.06 -10.26 -1.97
N VAL A 80 -6.49 -10.99 -2.93
CA VAL A 80 -5.24 -10.63 -3.60
C VAL A 80 -5.56 -10.29 -5.05
N GLU A 81 -5.17 -9.10 -5.45
CA GLU A 81 -5.29 -8.62 -6.82
C GLU A 81 -3.97 -8.03 -7.28
N GLU A 82 -3.75 -8.00 -8.58
CA GLU A 82 -2.54 -7.44 -9.19
C GLU A 82 -2.88 -6.59 -10.40
N THR A 83 -1.99 -5.64 -10.68
CA THR A 83 -2.00 -4.90 -11.94
C THR A 83 -1.52 -5.78 -13.08
N GLU A 84 -1.57 -5.26 -14.31
CA GLU A 84 -0.84 -5.89 -15.40
C GLU A 84 0.67 -6.00 -15.09
N ARG A 85 1.33 -6.95 -15.76
CA ARG A 85 2.77 -7.19 -15.65
C ARG A 85 3.47 -6.42 -16.76
N MET A 86 4.46 -5.63 -16.37
CA MET A 86 5.10 -4.67 -17.28
C MET A 86 6.62 -4.58 -17.06
N LEU A 87 7.27 -3.80 -17.90
CA LEU A 87 8.70 -3.47 -17.75
C LEU A 87 8.94 -2.68 -16.47
N ALA A 88 10.13 -2.86 -15.88
CA ALA A 88 10.53 -2.24 -14.61
C ALA A 88 10.20 -0.74 -14.54
N VAL A 89 10.62 0.03 -15.55
CA VAL A 89 10.45 1.49 -15.57
C VAL A 89 8.98 1.92 -15.47
N ARG A 90 8.06 1.20 -16.12
CA ARG A 90 6.62 1.52 -16.05
C ARG A 90 6.04 1.16 -14.69
N ALA A 91 6.46 0.02 -14.13
CA ALA A 91 5.97 -0.45 -12.85
C ALA A 91 6.50 0.40 -11.67
N GLU A 92 7.75 0.87 -11.76
CA GLU A 92 8.35 1.80 -10.81
C GLU A 92 7.64 3.17 -10.84
N GLN A 93 7.30 3.67 -12.05
CA GLN A 93 6.50 4.89 -12.17
C GLN A 93 5.11 4.70 -11.57
N MET A 94 4.42 3.60 -11.88
CA MET A 94 3.11 3.28 -11.30
C MET A 94 3.17 3.17 -9.78
N TRP A 95 4.23 2.57 -9.23
CA TRP A 95 4.46 2.50 -7.79
C TRP A 95 4.63 3.89 -7.17
N ALA A 96 5.45 4.75 -7.77
CA ALA A 96 5.61 6.13 -7.32
C ALA A 96 4.29 6.91 -7.39
N ASP A 97 3.54 6.74 -8.46
CA ASP A 97 2.23 7.38 -8.67
C ASP A 97 1.21 6.94 -7.62
N LEU A 98 1.25 5.67 -7.21
CA LEU A 98 0.37 5.14 -6.17
C LEU A 98 0.62 5.84 -4.83
N PHE A 99 1.89 6.01 -4.43
CA PHE A 99 2.24 6.73 -3.20
C PHE A 99 2.02 8.24 -3.30
N ALA A 100 2.08 8.81 -4.50
CA ALA A 100 1.69 10.19 -4.74
C ALA A 100 0.16 10.39 -4.74
N GLY A 101 -0.63 9.32 -4.81
CA GLY A 101 -2.09 9.39 -4.93
C GLY A 101 -2.57 9.72 -6.35
N ARG A 102 -1.69 9.63 -7.36
CA ARG A 102 -1.99 9.86 -8.79
C ARG A 102 -2.66 8.67 -9.47
N VAL A 103 -2.62 7.50 -8.83
CA VAL A 103 -3.37 6.29 -9.24
C VAL A 103 -4.01 5.61 -8.04
N HIS A 104 -5.05 4.80 -8.27
CA HIS A 104 -5.79 4.09 -7.21
C HIS A 104 -6.32 2.70 -7.63
#